data_AF-A0A3R9UDH8-F1
#
_entry.id   AF-A0A3R9UDH8-F1
#
_cell.length_a   1.000
_cell.length_b   1.000
_cell.length_c   1.000
_cell.angle_alpha   90.00
_cell.angle_beta   90.00
_cell.angle_gamma   90.00
#
_symmetry.space_group_name_H-M   'P 1'
#
loop_
_entity.id
_entity.type
_entity.pdbx_description
1 polymer ?
#
loop_
_entity_poly.entity_id
_entity_poly.type
_entity_poly.pdbx_seq_one_letter_code
_entity_poly.pdbx_strand_id
1 'polypeptide(L)'
;MRPSKRHALATAAVLFGAVLMPVVSAGPATAAPFACNENPGDKDNSTWSRSAKENVNQRSGPSTGCGSKGIATPNHTLDYHCYKSDAGGYSWTYVRNDSTGVKGWIRDDYLSGGGSKVRC
;
A
#
# COMPACT_ATOMS: atom_id res chain seq x y z
N MET A 1 -42.59 67.41 -28.87
CA MET A 1 -41.82 66.14 -28.88
C MET A 1 -40.37 66.43 -28.48
N ARG A 2 -39.75 65.52 -27.71
CA ARG A 2 -38.40 65.47 -27.06
C ARG A 2 -37.24 66.30 -27.70
N PRO A 3 -36.16 66.69 -26.96
CA PRO A 3 -35.52 65.85 -25.93
C PRO A 3 -34.90 66.54 -24.71
N SER A 4 -34.89 65.83 -23.58
CA SER A 4 -33.94 66.05 -22.48
C SER A 4 -33.74 64.75 -21.73
N LYS A 5 -32.49 64.26 -21.74
CA LYS A 5 -31.68 63.91 -20.57
C LYS A 5 -30.51 63.05 -21.01
N ARG A 6 -29.31 63.60 -20.84
CA ARG A 6 -28.05 62.87 -20.89
C ARG A 6 -27.99 62.02 -19.63
N HIS A 7 -27.91 60.71 -19.76
CA HIS A 7 -27.58 59.82 -18.65
C HIS A 7 -26.25 59.16 -18.97
N ALA A 8 -25.24 59.60 -18.20
CA ALA A 8 -23.87 59.14 -18.26
C ALA A 8 -23.81 57.64 -17.93
N LEU A 9 -22.98 56.92 -18.68
CA LEU A 9 -22.61 55.55 -18.34
C LEU A 9 -21.89 55.54 -16.99
N ALA A 10 -22.46 54.83 -16.02
CA ALA A 10 -21.78 54.49 -14.78
C ALA A 10 -20.98 53.19 -15.01
N THR A 11 -19.67 53.32 -15.13
CA THR A 11 -18.73 52.20 -15.19
C THR A 11 -18.62 51.58 -13.79
N ALA A 12 -19.22 50.41 -13.59
CA ALA A 12 -19.05 49.65 -12.35
C ALA A 12 -17.66 48.99 -12.35
N ALA A 13 -16.72 49.55 -11.59
CA ALA A 13 -15.44 48.92 -11.30
C ALA A 13 -15.67 47.72 -10.36
N VAL A 14 -15.55 46.50 -10.88
CA VAL A 14 -15.55 45.28 -10.08
C VAL A 14 -14.17 45.14 -9.45
N LEU A 15 -14.05 45.46 -8.16
CA LEU A 15 -12.86 45.19 -7.36
C LEU A 15 -12.76 43.68 -7.11
N PHE A 16 -11.90 42.99 -7.86
CA PHE A 16 -11.49 41.62 -7.54
C PHE A 16 -10.56 41.65 -6.33
N GLY A 17 -11.12 41.40 -5.14
CA GLY A 17 -10.33 41.09 -3.95
C GLY A 17 -9.75 39.68 -4.07
N ALA A 18 -8.47 39.57 -4.40
CA ALA A 18 -7.75 38.30 -4.39
C ALA A 18 -7.55 37.86 -2.92
N VAL A 19 -8.38 36.94 -2.45
CA VAL A 19 -8.20 36.30 -1.15
C VAL A 19 -7.04 35.31 -1.25
N LEU A 20 -5.88 35.67 -0.70
CA LEU A 20 -4.72 34.80 -0.55
C LEU A 20 -5.02 33.76 0.53
N MET A 21 -5.58 32.61 0.15
CA MET A 21 -5.69 31.46 1.06
C MET A 21 -4.31 30.79 1.17
N PRO A 22 -3.78 30.53 2.39
CA PRO A 22 -2.59 29.73 2.55
C PRO A 22 -2.90 28.29 2.10
N VAL A 23 -2.20 27.83 1.06
CA VAL A 23 -2.23 26.43 0.63
C VAL A 23 -1.49 25.64 1.70
N VAL A 24 -2.23 25.02 2.62
CA VAL A 24 -1.65 24.11 3.60
C VAL A 24 -1.26 22.83 2.85
N SER A 25 0.03 22.67 2.56
CA SER A 25 0.55 21.42 1.99
C SER A 25 0.44 20.33 3.05
N ALA A 26 -0.32 19.27 2.77
CA ALA A 26 -0.30 18.07 3.59
C ALA A 26 1.08 17.43 3.45
N GLY A 27 1.82 17.33 4.57
CA GLY A 27 3.08 16.58 4.60
C GLY A 27 2.88 15.10 4.26
N PRO A 28 3.94 14.39 3.86
CA PRO A 28 3.84 12.98 3.52
C PRO A 28 3.32 12.18 4.72
N ALA A 29 2.24 11.42 4.53
CA ALA A 29 1.76 10.48 5.53
C ALA A 29 2.81 9.36 5.69
N THR A 30 3.52 9.36 6.82
CA THR A 30 4.42 8.26 7.16
C THR A 30 3.57 7.10 7.63
N ALA A 31 3.58 5.98 6.90
CA ALA A 31 2.87 4.78 7.34
C ALA A 31 3.46 4.31 8.69
N ALA A 32 2.60 3.89 9.62
CA ALA A 32 3.04 3.35 10.88
C ALA A 32 3.98 2.16 10.65
N PRO A 33 5.07 2.01 11.43
CA PRO A 33 5.95 0.87 11.31
C PRO A 33 5.16 -0.43 11.54
N PHE A 34 5.32 -1.39 10.63
CA PHE A 34 4.67 -2.70 10.79
C PHE A 34 5.16 -3.38 12.06
N ALA A 35 4.22 -3.96 12.80
CA ALA A 35 4.57 -4.77 13.95
C ALA A 35 5.29 -6.04 13.46
N CYS A 36 6.31 -6.45 14.20
CA CYS A 36 6.85 -7.80 14.03
C CYS A 36 5.98 -8.80 14.83
N ASN A 37 6.09 -10.08 14.46
CA ASN A 37 5.33 -11.21 15.03
C ASN A 37 3.83 -11.19 14.68
N GLU A 38 3.49 -10.69 13.49
CA GLU A 38 2.12 -10.80 12.98
C GLU A 38 1.77 -12.25 12.58
N ASN A 39 0.49 -12.58 12.74
CA ASN A 39 -0.10 -13.86 12.33
C ASN A 39 -1.54 -13.64 11.84
N PRO A 40 -1.73 -13.00 10.68
CA PRO A 40 -3.06 -12.83 10.11
C PRO A 40 -3.69 -14.19 9.75
N GLY A 41 -5.03 -14.22 9.77
CA GLY A 41 -5.78 -15.38 9.30
C GLY A 41 -5.65 -15.58 7.79
N ASP A 42 -6.01 -16.78 7.34
CA ASP A 42 -6.13 -17.06 5.92
C ASP A 42 -7.35 -16.34 5.32
N LYS A 43 -7.13 -15.52 4.29
CA LYS A 43 -8.18 -14.76 3.60
C LYS A 43 -8.23 -15.06 2.10
N ASP A 44 -7.19 -15.65 1.56
CA ASP A 44 -7.08 -16.04 0.17
C ASP A 44 -7.41 -17.53 0.11
N ASN A 45 -8.43 -17.89 -0.67
CA ASN A 45 -8.92 -19.28 -0.72
C ASN A 45 -8.63 -19.91 -2.10
N SER A 46 -7.65 -19.38 -2.83
CA SER A 46 -7.27 -19.87 -4.15
C SER A 46 -6.50 -21.19 -4.05
N THR A 47 -6.71 -22.17 -4.93
CA THR A 47 -6.05 -23.49 -4.80
C THR A 47 -4.55 -23.45 -5.17
N TRP A 48 -3.67 -24.19 -4.45
CA TRP A 48 -2.22 -23.88 -4.37
C TRP A 48 -1.23 -24.96 -4.85
N SER A 49 -0.14 -24.47 -5.46
CA SER A 49 1.19 -25.11 -5.62
C SER A 49 2.22 -23.99 -5.86
N ARG A 50 2.24 -23.01 -4.95
CA ARG A 50 3.13 -21.84 -5.05
C ARG A 50 4.49 -22.15 -4.43
N SER A 51 5.46 -21.30 -4.73
CA SER A 51 6.85 -21.48 -4.31
C SER A 51 7.55 -20.13 -4.27
N ALA A 52 8.68 -20.08 -3.56
CA ALA A 52 9.60 -18.97 -3.69
C ALA A 52 10.35 -19.07 -5.02
N LYS A 53 10.81 -17.94 -5.57
CA LYS A 53 11.67 -17.92 -6.77
C LYS A 53 13.13 -18.27 -6.44
N GLU A 54 13.52 -18.07 -5.19
CA GLU A 54 14.86 -18.33 -4.66
C GLU A 54 14.80 -18.59 -3.14
N ASN A 55 15.96 -18.75 -2.50
CA ASN A 55 16.04 -18.89 -1.05
C ASN A 55 15.78 -17.54 -0.38
N VAL A 56 14.64 -17.41 0.31
CA VAL A 56 14.19 -16.14 0.89
C VAL A 56 13.72 -16.30 2.34
N ASN A 57 13.98 -15.26 3.15
CA ASN A 57 13.54 -15.22 4.53
C ASN A 57 12.02 -15.11 4.65
N GLN A 58 11.42 -16.00 5.44
CA GLN A 58 10.07 -15.86 5.98
C GLN A 58 10.13 -15.01 7.25
N ARG A 59 9.76 -13.75 7.16
CA ARG A 59 9.95 -12.77 8.25
C ARG A 59 8.79 -12.72 9.22
N SER A 60 9.04 -12.24 10.44
CA SER A 60 8.01 -12.11 11.46
C SER A 60 7.01 -10.98 11.22
N GLY A 61 7.31 -10.05 10.32
CA GLY A 61 6.43 -8.97 9.86
C GLY A 61 6.78 -8.54 8.42
N PRO A 62 5.93 -7.75 7.75
CA PRO A 62 6.11 -7.30 6.36
C PRO A 62 7.15 -6.15 6.26
N SER A 63 8.37 -6.43 6.71
CA SER A 63 9.50 -5.51 6.69
C SER A 63 10.81 -6.28 6.81
N THR A 64 11.87 -5.77 6.18
CA THR A 64 13.23 -6.31 6.32
C THR A 64 13.81 -6.10 7.73
N GLY A 65 13.25 -5.18 8.51
CA GLY A 65 13.60 -4.97 9.92
C GLY A 65 13.06 -6.07 10.85
N CYS A 66 12.10 -6.87 10.41
CA CYS A 66 11.59 -7.99 11.19
C CYS A 66 12.46 -9.24 11.01
N GLY A 67 12.72 -9.94 12.13
CA GLY A 67 13.54 -11.14 12.19
C GLY A 67 13.02 -12.28 11.30
N SER A 68 13.94 -13.12 10.81
CA SER A 68 13.60 -14.32 10.04
C SER A 68 13.10 -15.44 10.97
N LYS A 69 12.00 -16.09 10.58
CA LYS A 69 11.44 -17.28 11.22
C LYS A 69 11.85 -18.58 10.52
N GLY A 70 12.40 -18.48 9.31
CA GLY A 70 12.78 -19.61 8.46
C GLY A 70 13.06 -19.20 7.02
N ILE A 71 13.39 -20.17 6.18
CA ILE A 71 13.69 -19.96 4.75
C ILE A 71 12.66 -20.68 3.88
N ALA A 72 12.05 -19.97 2.95
CA ALA A 72 11.32 -20.56 1.84
C ALA A 72 12.28 -20.76 0.66
N THR A 73 12.11 -21.87 -0.07
CA THR A 73 12.95 -22.24 -1.22
C THR A 73 12.07 -22.57 -2.42
N PRO A 74 12.62 -22.65 -3.65
CA PRO A 74 11.86 -23.05 -4.82
C PRO A 74 11.24 -24.45 -4.76
N ASN A 75 11.77 -25.34 -3.91
CA ASN A 75 11.29 -26.71 -3.75
C ASN A 75 10.22 -26.84 -2.66
N HIS A 76 9.86 -25.75 -1.98
CA HIS A 76 8.81 -25.74 -0.96
C HIS A 76 7.45 -25.41 -1.58
N THR A 77 6.41 -26.03 -1.02
CA THR A 77 5.01 -25.66 -1.30
C THR A 77 4.59 -24.56 -0.34
N LEU A 78 4.14 -23.44 -0.90
CA LEU A 78 3.64 -22.29 -0.16
C LEU A 78 2.14 -22.13 -0.36
N ASP A 79 1.47 -21.86 0.74
CA ASP A 79 0.08 -21.37 0.81
C ASP A 79 0.12 -19.87 1.15
N TYR A 80 -0.53 -19.03 0.35
CA TYR A 80 -0.49 -17.57 0.48
C TYR A 80 -1.77 -17.07 1.14
N HIS A 81 -1.69 -16.49 2.33
CA HIS A 81 -2.88 -16.16 3.12
C HIS A 81 -3.49 -14.78 2.78
N CYS A 82 -2.66 -13.75 2.66
CA CYS A 82 -3.06 -12.37 2.29
C CYS A 82 -1.80 -11.48 2.14
N TYR A 83 -1.95 -10.28 1.57
CA TYR A 83 -0.86 -9.31 1.42
C TYR A 83 -1.06 -8.00 2.19
N LYS A 84 0.05 -7.31 2.47
CA LYS A 84 0.13 -5.92 2.95
C LYS A 84 1.17 -5.16 2.13
N SER A 85 1.06 -3.83 2.08
CA SER A 85 2.06 -2.95 1.47
C SER A 85 2.83 -2.20 2.55
N ASP A 86 4.16 -2.19 2.46
CA ASP A 86 5.01 -1.45 3.37
C ASP A 86 5.13 0.04 3.00
N ALA A 87 5.74 0.84 3.89
CA ALA A 87 5.96 2.27 3.68
C ALA A 87 6.93 2.57 2.51
N GLY A 88 7.74 1.58 2.11
CA GLY A 88 8.69 1.68 1.00
C GLY A 88 8.09 1.33 -0.36
N GLY A 89 6.79 1.04 -0.42
CA GLY A 89 6.08 0.69 -1.65
C GLY A 89 6.21 -0.78 -2.05
N TYR A 90 6.79 -1.64 -1.20
CA TYR A 90 6.83 -3.07 -1.46
C TYR A 90 5.59 -3.76 -0.89
N SER A 91 5.09 -4.77 -1.58
CA SER A 91 4.08 -5.66 -1.04
C SER A 91 4.68 -6.95 -0.51
N TRP A 92 4.06 -7.47 0.54
CA TRP A 92 4.48 -8.64 1.29
C TRP A 92 3.29 -9.55 1.48
N THR A 93 3.47 -10.85 1.23
CA THR A 93 2.46 -11.86 1.45
C THR A 93 2.78 -12.66 2.70
N TYR A 94 1.78 -12.85 3.55
CA TYR A 94 1.85 -13.81 4.64
C TYR A 94 1.69 -15.21 4.06
N VAL A 95 2.66 -16.08 4.29
CA VAL A 95 2.70 -17.43 3.76
C VAL A 95 2.73 -18.46 4.88
N ARG A 96 2.06 -19.59 4.67
CA ARG A 96 2.36 -20.85 5.36
C ARG A 96 3.17 -21.70 4.41
N ASN A 97 4.36 -22.09 4.84
CA ASN A 97 5.20 -23.02 4.11
C ASN A 97 4.79 -24.44 4.51
N ASP A 98 4.01 -25.11 3.67
CA ASP A 98 3.46 -26.44 3.94
C ASP A 98 4.55 -27.52 4.03
N SER A 99 5.72 -27.28 3.43
CA SER A 99 6.86 -28.20 3.51
C SER A 99 7.58 -28.17 4.87
N THR A 100 7.47 -27.07 5.63
CA THR A 100 8.21 -26.90 6.90
C THR A 100 7.34 -26.54 8.10
N GLY A 101 6.08 -26.15 7.88
CA GLY A 101 5.18 -25.61 8.89
C GLY A 101 5.43 -24.15 9.27
N VAL A 102 6.50 -23.52 8.78
CA VAL A 102 6.85 -22.13 9.12
C VAL A 102 5.85 -21.15 8.49
N LYS A 103 5.40 -20.17 9.28
CA LYS A 103 4.57 -19.06 8.82
C LYS A 103 5.29 -17.73 8.94
N GLY A 104 5.17 -16.87 7.94
CA GLY A 104 5.83 -15.57 7.95
C GLY A 104 5.56 -14.76 6.69
N TRP A 105 6.17 -13.58 6.61
CA TRP A 105 6.04 -12.65 5.50
C TRP A 105 7.19 -12.79 4.53
N ILE A 106 6.87 -12.86 3.24
CA ILE A 106 7.85 -12.80 2.14
C ILE A 106 7.44 -11.65 1.23
N ARG A 107 8.42 -10.88 0.74
CA ARG A 107 8.17 -9.82 -0.24
C ARG A 107 7.73 -10.42 -1.58
N ASP A 108 6.72 -9.84 -2.21
CA ASP A 108 6.00 -10.47 -3.32
C ASP A 108 6.86 -10.68 -4.57
N ASP A 109 7.92 -9.90 -4.76
CA ASP A 109 8.88 -10.07 -5.84
C ASP A 109 9.64 -11.41 -5.77
N TYR A 110 9.78 -12.01 -4.58
CA TYR A 110 10.37 -13.34 -4.38
C TYR A 110 9.37 -14.49 -4.49
N LEU A 111 8.08 -14.20 -4.73
CA LEU A 111 7.01 -15.18 -4.74
C LEU A 111 6.54 -15.49 -6.16
N SER A 112 6.37 -16.78 -6.49
CA SER A 112 5.74 -17.16 -7.76
C SER A 112 4.31 -16.59 -7.83
N GLY A 113 3.94 -16.01 -8.97
CA GLY A 113 2.68 -15.28 -9.13
C GLY A 113 2.63 -13.88 -8.49
N GLY A 114 3.72 -13.43 -7.85
CA GLY A 114 3.79 -12.11 -7.23
C GLY A 114 2.93 -11.98 -5.99
N GLY A 115 2.92 -13.00 -5.13
CA GLY A 115 2.18 -13.00 -3.86
C GLY A 115 0.67 -13.15 -3.96
N SER A 116 -0.01 -13.06 -2.81
CA SER A 116 -1.47 -13.07 -2.71
C SER A 116 -2.06 -11.82 -3.37
N LYS A 117 -3.28 -11.94 -3.90
CA LYS A 117 -4.06 -10.80 -4.41
C LYS A 117 -5.13 -10.33 -3.43
N VAL A 118 -5.22 -10.95 -2.26
CA VAL A 118 -6.20 -10.63 -1.22
C VAL A 118 -5.54 -9.84 -0.11
N ARG A 119 -6.09 -8.66 0.21
CA ARG A 119 -5.51 -7.77 1.22
C ARG A 119 -5.81 -8.27 2.64
N CYS A 120 -4.82 -8.22 3.52
CA CYS A 120 -5.04 -8.31 4.96
C CYS A 120 -5.71 -7.00 5.44
#